data_AF-A0A2U1M1D1-F1
#
_entry.id   AF-A0A2U1M1D1-F1
#
_cell.length_a   1.000
_cell.length_b   1.000
_cell.length_c   1.000
_cell.angle_alpha   90.00
_cell.angle_beta   90.00
_cell.angle_gamma   90.00
#
_symmetry.space_group_name_H-M   'P 1'
#
loop_
_entity.id
_entity.type
_entity.pdbx_description
1 polymer ?
#
loop_
_entity_poly.entity_id
_entity_poly.type
_entity_poly.pdbx_seq_one_letter_code
_entity_poly.pdbx_strand_id
1 'polypeptide(L)'
;MIFYCMFLLVQKVFVSAAISEIFNVVLKERTRDLYQVNMILDNLPVMRFANQNGLKVQWTGFPIGYSPSKSEDVYIIDHLKFRVFIHKYEGMSVQIFGTGEEGFPCSVKYDPEKMAKIHQYDEVPSVNCPMDLENSQVIREYERVSFTYEVEFVKSDIKWPSRWDAYLKMDGAPVHWFSILNSLMVIFFLAGIVFVIFLRTVRRDLTRYEELDKESQAQMNEELSRWKLVVGDVFREPNNSKLLRVMIGDGVQILGMALVTLVFASLGFMSPASRGMLLTGMIILYLLLGAGAGYAGVYLWRIIKGTSEGWRSMCWSIACFFPGVVFVILIALNFILWGNNSSGAIPISLYFMLLSLWFCISVPLTLIRGYLGTRAEPLTYPVRTNQIAREIPERKYPSWLLVLGEYINGELGFINKKGLGHGCVGPVDWLGFKRPRWDGEM
;
A
#
# COMPACT_ATOMS: atom_id res chain seq x y z
N MET A 1 10.13 5.94 -19.32
CA MET A 1 10.07 7.42 -19.38
C MET A 1 8.61 7.81 -19.19
N ILE A 2 8.27 8.32 -18.01
CA ILE A 2 6.88 8.70 -17.67
C ILE A 2 6.69 10.12 -18.19
N PHE A 3 6.06 10.27 -19.36
CA PHE A 3 5.64 11.58 -19.85
C PHE A 3 4.50 12.08 -18.95
N TYR A 4 4.77 13.12 -18.15
CA TYR A 4 3.77 13.71 -17.29
C TYR A 4 2.73 14.49 -18.12
N CYS A 5 1.48 14.27 -17.73
CA CYS A 5 0.24 14.66 -18.39
C CYS A 5 -0.04 16.17 -18.25
N MET A 6 0.63 16.98 -19.07
CA MET A 6 0.25 18.38 -19.35
C MET A 6 0.04 18.57 -20.86
N PHE A 7 -0.50 17.56 -21.54
CA PHE A 7 -0.69 17.57 -23.00
C PHE A 7 -2.16 17.55 -23.42
N LEU A 8 -3.09 17.08 -22.58
CA LEU A 8 -4.48 16.81 -22.98
C LEU A 8 -5.41 18.04 -23.03
N LEU A 9 -4.90 19.27 -22.89
CA LEU A 9 -5.68 20.51 -23.10
C LEU A 9 -5.58 21.04 -24.53
N VAL A 10 -4.62 20.56 -25.33
CA VAL A 10 -4.54 20.92 -26.75
C VAL A 10 -5.23 19.83 -27.56
N GLN A 11 -6.16 20.24 -28.43
CA GLN A 11 -7.05 19.35 -29.17
C GLN A 11 -6.27 18.38 -30.09
N LYS A 12 -5.06 18.75 -30.51
CA LYS A 12 -4.19 18.01 -31.44
C LYS A 12 -2.71 18.34 -31.15
N VAL A 13 -1.86 17.33 -30.97
CA VAL A 13 -0.40 17.50 -30.92
C VAL A 13 0.23 16.67 -32.02
N PHE A 14 1.24 17.27 -32.63
CA PHE A 14 1.99 16.73 -33.76
C PHE A 14 3.46 16.57 -33.34
N VAL A 15 3.99 15.36 -33.48
CA VAL A 15 5.43 15.08 -33.36
C VAL A 15 5.85 14.28 -34.58
N SER A 16 6.71 14.87 -35.43
CA SER A 16 7.30 14.19 -36.57
C SER A 16 8.78 13.93 -36.32
N ALA A 17 9.20 12.67 -36.44
CA ALA A 17 10.59 12.27 -36.27
C ALA A 17 11.01 11.32 -37.39
N ALA A 18 12.24 11.47 -37.86
CA ALA A 18 12.85 10.51 -38.77
C ALA A 18 13.31 9.28 -37.98
N ILE A 19 13.00 8.08 -38.48
CA ILE A 19 13.43 6.83 -37.87
C ILE A 19 14.91 6.60 -38.20
N SER A 20 15.78 6.63 -37.19
CA SER A 20 17.18 6.20 -37.33
C SER A 20 17.27 4.67 -37.46
N GLU A 21 18.38 4.18 -37.99
CA GLU A 21 18.62 2.74 -38.20
C GLU A 21 18.48 1.94 -36.89
N ILE A 22 19.10 2.41 -35.80
CA ILE A 22 18.99 1.80 -34.47
C ILE A 22 17.53 1.81 -33.96
N PHE A 23 16.82 2.93 -34.19
CA PHE A 23 15.43 3.06 -33.74
C PHE A 23 14.48 2.15 -34.53
N ASN A 24 14.76 1.89 -35.82
CA ASN A 24 13.99 0.97 -36.65
C ASN A 24 14.02 -0.46 -36.09
N VAL A 25 15.23 -0.95 -35.77
CA VAL A 25 15.44 -2.30 -35.21
C VAL A 25 14.69 -2.43 -33.88
N VAL A 26 14.86 -1.45 -32.98
CA VAL A 26 14.20 -1.44 -31.67
C VAL A 26 12.68 -1.39 -31.82
N LEU A 27 12.13 -0.54 -32.70
CA LEU A 27 10.69 -0.46 -32.91
C LEU A 27 10.10 -1.76 -33.45
N LYS A 28 10.77 -2.41 -34.42
CA LYS A 28 10.32 -3.70 -34.97
C LYS A 28 10.34 -4.80 -33.91
N GLU A 29 11.39 -4.85 -33.11
CA GLU A 29 11.50 -5.81 -32.00
C GLU A 29 10.40 -5.58 -30.96
N ARG A 30 10.21 -4.34 -30.49
CA ARG A 30 9.15 -3.98 -29.54
C ARG A 30 7.75 -4.24 -30.07
N THR A 31 7.55 -4.10 -31.39
CA THR A 31 6.28 -4.43 -32.03
C THR A 31 6.02 -5.94 -32.02
N ARG A 32 7.04 -6.76 -32.28
CA ARG A 32 6.94 -8.23 -32.22
C ARG A 32 6.75 -8.73 -30.78
N ASP A 33 7.35 -8.06 -29.81
CA ASP A 33 7.17 -8.33 -28.38
C ASP A 33 5.80 -7.88 -27.83
N LEU A 34 4.94 -7.29 -28.68
CA LEU A 34 3.64 -6.71 -28.28
C LEU A 34 3.78 -5.68 -27.16
N TYR A 35 4.85 -4.87 -27.20
CA TYR A 35 5.09 -3.85 -26.18
C TYR A 35 3.92 -2.86 -26.14
N GLN A 36 3.38 -2.65 -24.94
CA GLN A 36 2.20 -1.82 -24.73
C GLN A 36 2.58 -0.46 -24.17
N VAL A 37 2.00 0.58 -24.78
CA VAL A 37 2.05 1.96 -24.29
C VAL A 37 0.86 2.19 -23.38
N ASN A 38 1.14 2.50 -22.13
CA ASN A 38 0.14 2.90 -21.15
C ASN A 38 0.10 4.42 -21.03
N MET A 39 -1.08 4.99 -21.28
CA MET A 39 -1.33 6.41 -21.08
C MET A 39 -2.12 6.61 -19.79
N ILE A 40 -1.92 7.77 -19.16
CA ILE A 40 -2.60 8.12 -17.91
C ILE A 40 -3.27 9.48 -18.10
N LEU A 41 -4.58 9.53 -17.92
CA LEU A 41 -5.37 10.76 -17.83
C LEU A 41 -5.96 10.84 -16.43
N ASP A 42 -5.72 11.96 -15.76
CA ASP A 42 -6.16 12.23 -14.38
C ASP A 42 -5.98 11.04 -13.40
N ASN A 43 -4.75 10.51 -13.35
CA ASN A 43 -4.37 9.38 -12.49
C ASN A 43 -5.09 8.05 -12.79
N LEU A 44 -5.79 7.94 -13.91
CA LEU A 44 -6.41 6.72 -14.41
C LEU A 44 -5.72 6.26 -15.70
N PRO A 45 -5.48 4.94 -15.87
CA PRO A 45 -4.96 4.44 -17.14
C PRO A 45 -6.03 4.55 -18.22
N VAL A 46 -5.67 5.03 -19.41
CA VAL A 46 -6.61 5.13 -20.53
C VAL A 46 -7.13 3.74 -20.91
N MET A 47 -8.43 3.63 -21.14
CA MET A 47 -9.07 2.37 -21.54
C MET A 47 -9.34 2.33 -23.04
N ARG A 48 -9.22 1.13 -23.60
CA ARG A 48 -9.74 0.82 -24.93
C ARG A 48 -10.73 -0.32 -24.85
N PHE A 49 -11.72 -0.26 -25.72
CA PHE A 49 -12.72 -1.29 -25.87
C PHE A 49 -12.51 -2.00 -27.19
N ALA A 50 -12.35 -3.32 -27.15
CA ALA A 50 -12.27 -4.16 -28.32
C ALA A 50 -13.45 -5.12 -28.32
N ASN A 51 -14.24 -5.14 -29.39
CA ASN A 51 -15.26 -6.17 -29.58
C ASN A 51 -14.57 -7.43 -30.13
N GLN A 52 -14.47 -8.47 -29.31
CA GLN A 52 -14.03 -9.79 -29.73
C GLN A 52 -15.22 -10.74 -29.62
N ASN A 53 -15.65 -11.32 -30.74
CA ASN A 53 -16.73 -12.32 -30.79
C ASN A 53 -18.05 -11.88 -30.11
N GLY A 54 -18.43 -10.60 -30.22
CA GLY A 54 -19.63 -10.04 -29.60
C GLY A 54 -19.49 -9.66 -28.12
N LEU A 55 -18.34 -9.93 -27.50
CA LEU A 55 -18.00 -9.49 -26.15
C LEU A 55 -17.14 -8.23 -26.20
N LYS A 56 -17.54 -7.19 -25.47
CA LYS A 56 -16.79 -5.93 -25.34
C LYS A 56 -15.68 -6.14 -24.29
N VAL A 57 -14.47 -6.42 -24.73
CA VAL A 57 -13.31 -6.62 -23.86
C VAL A 57 -12.64 -5.27 -23.58
N GLN A 58 -12.36 -5.02 -22.32
CA GLN A 58 -11.67 -3.81 -21.87
C GLN A 58 -10.18 -4.09 -21.70
N TRP A 59 -9.34 -3.22 -22.24
CA TRP A 59 -7.89 -3.30 -22.11
C TRP A 59 -7.31 -1.95 -21.68
N THR A 60 -6.23 -1.98 -20.91
CA THR A 60 -5.40 -0.82 -20.64
C THR A 60 -4.22 -0.81 -21.59
N GLY A 61 -3.92 0.37 -22.16
CA GLY A 61 -2.83 0.55 -23.11
C GLY A 61 -3.10 0.01 -24.53
N PHE A 62 -2.20 0.35 -25.44
CA PHE A 62 -2.22 -0.08 -26.84
C PHE A 62 -0.84 -0.56 -27.29
N PRO A 63 -0.74 -1.53 -28.21
CA PRO A 63 0.55 -1.97 -28.73
C PRO A 63 1.18 -0.86 -29.58
N ILE A 64 2.52 -0.77 -29.61
CA ILE A 64 3.22 0.22 -30.45
C ILE A 64 2.89 0.04 -31.94
N GLY A 65 2.63 -1.19 -32.36
CA GLY A 65 2.34 -1.52 -33.76
C GLY A 65 1.71 -2.90 -33.87
N TYR A 66 1.51 -3.35 -35.11
CA TYR A 66 1.03 -4.70 -35.40
C TYR A 66 1.71 -5.27 -36.64
N SER A 67 1.81 -6.59 -36.68
CA SER A 67 2.32 -7.36 -37.83
C SER A 67 1.18 -8.26 -38.32
N PRO A 68 0.54 -7.95 -39.45
CA PRO A 68 -0.50 -8.80 -40.04
C PRO A 68 0.07 -10.16 -40.40
N SER A 69 -0.68 -11.23 -40.19
CA SER A 69 -0.23 -12.62 -40.46
C SER A 69 0.05 -12.92 -41.94
N LYS A 70 -0.27 -12.00 -42.86
CA LYS A 70 -0.12 -12.15 -44.32
C LYS A 70 0.95 -11.24 -44.93
N SER A 71 1.64 -10.42 -44.13
CA SER A 71 2.67 -9.48 -44.61
C SER A 71 3.90 -9.53 -43.70
N GLU A 72 5.09 -9.47 -44.28
CA GLU A 72 6.35 -9.34 -43.53
C GLU A 72 6.56 -7.91 -42.98
N ASP A 73 5.80 -6.95 -43.51
CA ASP A 73 5.82 -5.56 -43.10
C ASP A 73 5.20 -5.36 -41.70
N VAL A 74 5.88 -4.52 -40.91
CA VAL A 74 5.47 -4.11 -39.57
C VAL A 74 4.90 -2.70 -39.63
N TYR A 75 3.70 -2.53 -39.09
CA TYR A 75 2.97 -1.26 -39.08
C TYR A 75 3.02 -0.62 -37.70
N ILE A 76 3.16 0.70 -37.65
CA ILE A 76 3.17 1.48 -36.40
C ILE A 76 1.82 2.15 -36.17
N ILE A 77 1.39 2.20 -34.91
CA ILE A 77 0.24 2.99 -34.49
C ILE A 77 0.74 4.40 -34.19
N ASP A 78 0.32 5.34 -35.03
CA ASP A 78 0.74 6.74 -34.99
C ASP A 78 -0.41 7.73 -34.80
N HIS A 79 -1.65 7.29 -34.97
CA HIS A 79 -2.84 8.11 -34.67
C HIS A 79 -3.62 7.55 -33.49
N LEU A 80 -3.96 8.41 -32.53
CA LEU A 80 -4.78 8.08 -31.36
C LEU A 80 -6.03 8.94 -31.30
N LYS A 81 -7.20 8.31 -31.25
CA LYS A 81 -8.46 9.02 -31.05
C LYS A 81 -8.97 8.80 -29.63
N PHE A 82 -9.13 9.88 -28.87
CA PHE A 82 -9.60 9.85 -27.50
C PHE A 82 -11.02 10.39 -27.40
N ARG A 83 -11.90 9.66 -26.71
CA ARG A 83 -13.19 10.19 -26.24
C ARG A 83 -13.10 10.45 -24.75
N VAL A 84 -13.02 11.71 -24.34
CA VAL A 84 -12.98 12.11 -22.93
C VAL A 84 -14.39 12.43 -22.50
N PHE A 85 -14.95 11.67 -21.56
CA PHE A 85 -16.26 12.05 -21.03
C PHE A 85 -16.13 13.19 -20.03
N ILE A 86 -17.07 14.12 -20.01
CA ILE A 86 -17.09 15.27 -19.09
C ILE A 86 -18.37 15.21 -18.27
N HIS A 87 -18.25 15.40 -16.96
CA HIS A 87 -19.39 15.61 -16.07
C HIS A 87 -19.52 17.08 -15.69
N LYS A 88 -20.72 17.67 -15.83
CA LYS A 88 -20.98 19.07 -15.44
C LYS A 88 -21.33 19.12 -13.95
N TYR A 89 -20.54 19.85 -13.16
CA TYR A 89 -20.84 20.10 -11.74
C TYR A 89 -21.86 21.23 -11.61
N GLU A 90 -22.97 21.00 -10.90
CA GLU A 90 -23.96 22.04 -10.58
C GLU A 90 -23.43 22.96 -9.47
N GLY A 91 -22.64 23.97 -9.84
CA GLY A 91 -22.14 24.98 -8.92
C GLY A 91 -21.31 26.05 -9.62
N MET A 92 -21.97 27.08 -10.16
CA MET A 92 -21.52 28.44 -10.55
C MET A 92 -20.09 28.70 -11.10
N SER A 93 -19.38 27.68 -11.57
CA SER A 93 -18.17 27.78 -12.39
C SER A 93 -18.01 26.47 -13.15
N VAL A 94 -17.81 26.54 -14.46
CA VAL A 94 -17.62 25.35 -15.30
C VAL A 94 -16.23 24.79 -15.00
N GLN A 95 -16.13 23.88 -14.03
CA GLN A 95 -14.96 23.05 -13.87
C GLN A 95 -15.17 21.76 -14.67
N ILE A 96 -14.33 21.58 -15.70
CA ILE A 96 -14.33 20.41 -16.58
C ILE A 96 -13.55 19.31 -15.85
N PHE A 97 -14.24 18.23 -15.48
CA PHE A 97 -13.62 17.03 -14.93
C PHE A 97 -13.75 15.90 -15.96
N GLY A 98 -12.62 15.39 -16.44
CA GLY A 98 -12.53 14.30 -17.42
C GLY A 98 -12.86 12.93 -16.80
N THR A 99 -14.08 12.46 -16.99
CA THR A 99 -14.60 11.19 -16.50
C THR A 99 -14.41 10.07 -17.52
N GLY A 100 -13.21 9.52 -17.61
CA GLY A 100 -12.96 8.32 -18.42
C GLY A 100 -12.70 8.62 -19.90
N GLU A 101 -11.88 7.77 -20.50
CA GLU A 101 -11.32 7.97 -21.82
C GLU A 101 -11.44 6.69 -22.65
N GLU A 102 -11.95 6.80 -23.88
CA GLU A 102 -11.88 5.71 -24.86
C GLU A 102 -10.81 6.04 -25.91
N GLY A 103 -9.71 5.29 -25.91
CA GLY A 103 -8.65 5.40 -26.91
C GLY A 103 -8.85 4.40 -28.05
N PHE A 104 -8.93 4.88 -29.28
CA PHE A 104 -8.89 4.06 -30.50
C PHE A 104 -7.55 4.29 -31.22
N PRO A 105 -6.60 3.35 -31.11
CA PRO A 105 -5.34 3.42 -31.86
C PRO A 105 -5.54 3.00 -33.31
N CYS A 106 -4.97 3.75 -34.25
CA CYS A 106 -4.88 3.34 -35.65
C CYS A 106 -3.58 3.80 -36.32
N SER A 107 -3.27 3.18 -37.47
CA SER A 107 -2.11 3.50 -38.28
C SER A 107 -2.54 4.33 -39.49
N VAL A 108 -1.90 5.48 -39.73
CA VAL A 108 -2.27 6.41 -40.80
C VAL A 108 -1.01 6.87 -41.54
N LYS A 109 -0.91 6.54 -42.82
CA LYS A 109 0.17 7.05 -43.66
C LYS A 109 -0.09 8.52 -44.01
N TYR A 110 0.73 9.41 -43.46
CA TYR A 110 0.66 10.84 -43.75
C TYR A 110 1.59 11.27 -44.88
N ASP A 111 1.19 12.31 -45.59
CA ASP A 111 2.02 12.96 -46.59
C ASP A 111 3.10 13.83 -45.90
N PRO A 112 4.40 13.50 -46.04
CA PRO A 112 5.48 14.16 -45.31
C PRO A 112 5.59 15.65 -45.61
N GLU A 113 5.23 16.10 -46.82
CA GLU A 113 5.30 17.52 -47.20
C GLU A 113 4.20 18.36 -46.58
N LYS A 114 3.01 17.78 -46.39
CA LYS A 114 1.89 18.43 -45.70
C LYS A 114 2.17 18.50 -44.20
N MET A 115 2.67 17.41 -43.63
CA MET A 115 3.00 17.34 -42.21
C MET A 115 4.18 18.25 -41.83
N ALA A 116 5.17 18.42 -42.72
CA ALA A 116 6.30 19.32 -42.46
C ALA A 116 5.92 20.80 -42.32
N LYS A 117 4.74 21.20 -42.82
CA LYS A 117 4.22 22.58 -42.75
C LYS A 117 3.41 22.85 -41.48
N ILE A 118 3.12 21.82 -40.70
CA ILE A 118 2.30 21.89 -39.49
C ILE A 118 3.25 22.07 -38.30
N HIS A 119 3.01 23.11 -37.50
CA HIS A 119 3.76 23.34 -36.28
C HIS A 119 3.18 22.53 -35.11
N GLN A 120 4.00 22.32 -34.08
CA GLN A 120 3.56 21.69 -32.85
C GLN A 120 2.36 22.49 -32.29
N TYR A 121 1.24 21.80 -32.04
CA TYR A 121 -0.05 22.34 -31.56
C TYR A 121 -1.03 22.91 -32.61
N ASP A 122 -0.74 22.77 -33.90
CA ASP A 122 -1.69 23.16 -34.95
C ASP A 122 -2.87 22.19 -35.10
N GLU A 123 -4.01 22.70 -35.54
CA GLU A 123 -5.20 21.89 -35.80
C GLU A 123 -5.06 21.07 -37.09
N VAL A 124 -4.85 19.76 -36.95
CA VAL A 124 -4.87 18.79 -38.06
C VAL A 124 -6.32 18.36 -38.37
N PRO A 125 -6.77 18.20 -39.62
CA PRO A 125 -8.13 17.70 -39.91
C PRO A 125 -8.39 16.31 -39.28
N SER A 126 -9.64 16.06 -38.86
CA SER A 126 -10.05 14.77 -38.28
C SER A 126 -9.84 13.64 -39.28
N VAL A 127 -9.24 12.54 -38.84
CA VAL A 127 -8.92 11.39 -39.71
C VAL A 127 -9.89 10.25 -39.45
N ASN A 128 -10.46 9.70 -40.52
CA ASN A 128 -11.12 8.40 -40.45
C ASN A 128 -10.05 7.32 -40.50
N CYS A 129 -9.92 6.53 -39.42
CA CYS A 129 -8.96 5.44 -39.35
C CYS A 129 -9.17 4.46 -40.52
N PRO A 130 -8.17 4.28 -41.40
CA PRO A 130 -8.29 3.37 -42.53
C PRO A 130 -8.28 1.92 -42.05
N MET A 131 -9.11 1.08 -42.66
CA MET A 131 -9.08 -0.37 -42.46
C MET A 131 -8.12 -1.07 -43.44
N ASP A 132 -7.67 -0.36 -44.47
CA ASP A 132 -6.84 -0.88 -45.54
C ASP A 132 -5.34 -0.77 -45.20
N LEU A 133 -4.59 -1.84 -45.45
CA LEU A 133 -3.14 -1.90 -45.19
C LEU A 133 -2.34 -0.90 -46.04
N GLU A 134 -2.84 -0.49 -47.22
CA GLU A 134 -2.14 0.44 -48.12
C GLU A 134 -2.03 1.86 -47.55
N ASN A 135 -2.99 2.24 -46.71
CA ASN A 135 -3.07 3.55 -46.07
C ASN A 135 -2.46 3.54 -44.65
N SER A 136 -1.86 2.42 -44.23
CA SER A 136 -1.22 2.28 -42.93
C SER A 136 0.27 2.63 -43.00
N GLN A 137 0.83 3.22 -41.94
CA GLN A 137 2.23 3.61 -41.87
C GLN A 137 3.14 2.39 -41.60
N VAL A 138 4.02 2.09 -42.54
CA VAL A 138 5.02 1.00 -42.42
C VAL A 138 6.29 1.53 -41.75
N ILE A 139 6.95 0.69 -40.96
CA ILE A 139 8.23 1.01 -40.30
C ILE A 139 9.39 0.77 -41.28
N ARG A 140 9.86 1.85 -41.93
CA ARG A 140 11.04 1.84 -42.82
C ARG A 140 12.13 2.78 -42.32
N GLU A 141 13.37 2.48 -42.70
CA GLU A 141 14.52 3.31 -42.33
C GLU A 141 14.45 4.64 -43.06
N TYR A 142 14.85 5.73 -42.38
CA TYR A 142 14.84 7.10 -42.92
C TYR A 142 13.46 7.69 -43.26
N GLU A 143 12.37 6.94 -43.05
CA GLU A 143 11.02 7.46 -43.22
C GLU A 143 10.62 8.32 -42.00
N ARG A 144 9.91 9.42 -42.26
CA ARG A 144 9.39 10.30 -41.21
C ARG A 144 8.02 9.81 -40.77
N VAL A 145 7.91 9.44 -39.50
CA VAL A 145 6.63 9.08 -38.89
C VAL A 145 6.08 10.26 -38.11
N SER A 146 4.80 10.52 -38.29
CA SER A 146 4.11 11.65 -37.67
C SER A 146 3.06 11.15 -36.69
N PHE A 147 3.33 11.34 -35.40
CA PHE A 147 2.38 10.99 -34.36
C PHE A 147 1.35 12.10 -34.21
N THR A 148 0.07 11.74 -34.24
CA THR A 148 -1.05 12.65 -34.07
C THR A 148 -2.07 12.08 -33.10
N TYR A 149 -2.84 12.95 -32.46
CA TYR A 149 -4.01 12.52 -31.73
C TYR A 149 -5.18 13.49 -31.94
N GLU A 150 -6.39 12.98 -31.71
CA GLU A 150 -7.62 13.76 -31.68
C GLU A 150 -8.34 13.52 -30.35
N VAL A 151 -8.88 14.59 -29.77
CA VAL A 151 -9.70 14.52 -28.55
C VAL A 151 -11.13 14.96 -28.85
N GLU A 152 -12.09 14.09 -28.56
CA GLU A 152 -13.52 14.35 -28.61
C GLU A 152 -14.07 14.39 -27.17
N PHE A 153 -14.71 15.49 -26.80
CA PHE A 153 -15.29 15.67 -25.47
C PHE A 153 -16.79 15.33 -25.47
N VAL A 154 -17.18 14.32 -24.70
CA VAL A 154 -18.57 13.81 -24.65
C VAL A 154 -19.16 14.06 -23.27
N LYS A 155 -20.34 14.69 -23.17
CA LYS A 155 -20.98 14.87 -21.85
C LYS A 155 -21.47 13.52 -21.31
N SER A 156 -21.23 13.25 -20.03
CA SER A 156 -21.71 12.04 -19.34
C SER A 156 -22.30 12.34 -17.96
N ASP A 157 -23.25 11.50 -17.56
CA ASP A 157 -23.90 11.56 -16.25
C ASP A 157 -23.10 10.84 -15.15
N ILE A 158 -21.92 10.30 -15.48
CA ILE A 158 -21.05 9.61 -14.53
C ILE A 158 -20.42 10.65 -13.61
N LYS A 159 -20.78 10.59 -12.32
CA LYS A 159 -20.18 11.45 -11.30
C LYS A 159 -18.68 11.14 -11.15
N TRP A 160 -17.88 12.17 -10.91
CA TRP A 160 -16.44 12.04 -10.70
C TRP A 160 -16.00 10.92 -9.73
N PRO A 161 -16.63 10.71 -8.55
CA PRO A 161 -16.22 9.65 -7.63
C PRO A 161 -16.45 8.23 -8.18
N SER A 162 -17.42 8.07 -9.09
CA SER A 162 -17.84 6.78 -9.65
C SER A 162 -17.03 6.36 -10.88
N ARG A 163 -16.06 7.17 -11.33
CA ARG A 163 -15.27 6.88 -12.53
C ARG A 163 -14.46 5.59 -12.49
N TRP A 164 -14.05 5.17 -11.29
CA TRP A 164 -13.33 3.91 -11.08
C TRP A 164 -14.21 2.68 -11.26
N ASP A 165 -15.53 2.84 -11.17
CA ASP A 165 -16.50 1.77 -11.34
C ASP A 165 -16.39 1.15 -12.73
N ALA A 166 -16.04 1.93 -13.76
CA ALA A 166 -15.79 1.43 -15.11
C ALA A 166 -14.61 0.43 -15.17
N TYR A 167 -13.58 0.61 -14.34
CA TYR A 167 -12.41 -0.28 -14.27
C TYR A 167 -12.66 -1.52 -13.38
N LEU A 168 -13.53 -1.38 -12.39
CA LEU A 168 -13.87 -2.43 -11.44
C LEU A 168 -15.00 -3.34 -11.94
N LYS A 169 -15.81 -2.86 -12.90
CA LYS A 169 -16.82 -3.65 -13.61
C LYS A 169 -16.17 -4.64 -14.56
N MET A 170 -15.67 -5.73 -14.01
CA MET A 170 -15.42 -6.95 -14.77
C MET A 170 -16.77 -7.65 -15.02
N ASP A 171 -17.47 -7.23 -16.08
CA ASP A 171 -18.62 -7.96 -16.61
C ASP A 171 -18.14 -9.34 -17.09
N GLY A 172 -18.19 -10.36 -16.22
CA GLY A 172 -17.91 -11.74 -16.61
C GLY A 172 -17.25 -12.66 -15.58
N ALA A 173 -16.80 -12.16 -14.42
CA ALA A 173 -16.25 -13.01 -13.37
C ALA A 173 -17.26 -13.16 -12.21
N PRO A 174 -18.13 -14.19 -12.20
CA PRO A 174 -18.93 -14.47 -11.02
C PRO A 174 -17.99 -14.71 -9.84
N VAL A 175 -18.20 -14.01 -8.72
CA VAL A 175 -17.45 -14.25 -7.48
C VAL A 175 -17.57 -15.74 -7.15
N HIS A 176 -16.43 -16.43 -7.07
CA HIS A 176 -16.38 -17.85 -6.71
C HIS A 176 -16.66 -18.03 -5.20
N TRP A 177 -17.87 -17.71 -4.77
CA TRP A 177 -18.35 -17.83 -3.39
C TRP A 177 -18.06 -19.19 -2.77
N PHE A 178 -18.10 -20.25 -3.59
CA PHE A 178 -17.76 -21.60 -3.17
C PHE A 178 -16.30 -21.72 -2.67
N SER A 179 -15.35 -21.07 -3.33
CA SER A 179 -13.92 -21.09 -2.90
C SER A 179 -13.70 -20.28 -1.63
N ILE A 180 -14.42 -19.17 -1.47
CA ILE A 180 -14.35 -18.32 -0.27
C ILE A 180 -14.94 -19.07 0.93
N LEU A 181 -16.12 -19.67 0.77
CA LEU A 181 -16.75 -20.44 1.85
C LEU A 181 -15.92 -21.67 2.23
N ASN A 182 -15.38 -22.40 1.25
CA ASN A 182 -14.55 -23.57 1.50
C ASN A 182 -13.26 -23.20 2.26
N SER A 183 -12.57 -22.14 1.85
CA SER A 183 -11.36 -21.69 2.56
C SER A 183 -11.67 -21.17 3.98
N LEU A 184 -12.77 -20.45 4.16
CA LEU A 184 -13.21 -19.97 5.47
C LEU A 184 -13.55 -21.14 6.40
N MET A 185 -14.26 -22.16 5.92
CA MET A 185 -14.57 -23.36 6.70
C MET A 185 -13.29 -24.07 7.19
N VAL A 186 -12.28 -24.22 6.33
CA VAL A 186 -11.00 -24.84 6.70
C VAL A 186 -10.28 -24.03 7.78
N ILE A 187 -10.27 -22.69 7.66
CA ILE A 187 -9.64 -21.81 8.65
C ILE A 187 -10.33 -21.93 10.02
N PHE A 188 -11.67 -21.88 10.05
CA PHE A 188 -12.43 -22.04 11.30
C PHE A 188 -12.21 -23.43 11.92
N PHE A 189 -12.16 -24.49 11.11
CA PHE A 189 -11.93 -25.84 11.61
C PHE A 189 -10.52 -26.01 12.20
N LEU A 190 -9.50 -25.50 11.50
CA LEU A 190 -8.12 -25.52 11.98
C LEU A 190 -7.96 -24.70 13.26
N ALA A 191 -8.53 -23.49 13.29
CA ALA A 191 -8.55 -22.64 14.49
C ALA A 191 -9.27 -23.31 15.66
N GLY A 192 -10.39 -24.00 15.40
CA GLY A 192 -11.12 -24.78 16.39
C GLY A 192 -10.30 -25.92 16.97
N ILE A 193 -9.61 -26.71 16.12
CA ILE A 193 -8.73 -27.78 16.60
C ILE A 193 -7.60 -27.22 17.46
N VAL A 194 -6.93 -26.17 16.99
CA VAL A 194 -5.84 -25.51 17.74
C VAL A 194 -6.35 -24.96 19.07
N PHE A 195 -7.53 -24.35 19.09
CA PHE A 195 -8.17 -23.84 20.31
C PHE A 195 -8.50 -24.97 21.29
N VAL A 196 -9.01 -26.11 20.82
CA VAL A 196 -9.27 -27.29 21.65
C VAL A 196 -7.97 -27.88 22.20
N ILE A 197 -6.92 -27.98 21.38
CA ILE A 197 -5.59 -28.42 21.84
C ILE A 197 -5.09 -27.46 22.92
N PHE A 198 -5.14 -26.15 22.68
CA PHE A 198 -4.74 -25.13 23.65
C PHE A 198 -5.51 -25.26 24.96
N LEU A 199 -6.85 -25.34 24.91
CA LEU A 199 -7.69 -25.52 26.11
C LEU A 199 -7.43 -26.86 26.82
N ARG A 200 -7.13 -27.93 26.08
CA ARG A 200 -6.82 -29.24 26.65
C ARG A 200 -5.45 -29.21 27.33
N THR A 201 -4.46 -28.56 26.73
CA THR A 201 -3.14 -28.36 27.31
C THR A 201 -3.23 -27.49 28.56
N VAL A 202 -3.90 -26.34 28.49
CA VAL A 202 -4.10 -25.44 29.64
C VAL A 202 -4.83 -26.16 30.78
N ARG A 203 -5.91 -26.90 30.50
CA ARG A 203 -6.63 -27.66 31.54
C ARG A 203 -5.76 -28.76 32.15
N ARG A 204 -5.04 -29.52 31.32
CA ARG A 204 -4.14 -30.58 31.78
C ARG A 204 -3.00 -30.02 32.63
N ASP A 205 -2.43 -28.89 32.22
CA ASP A 205 -1.38 -28.22 32.98
C ASP A 205 -1.95 -27.69 34.30
N LEU A 206 -3.12 -27.05 34.30
CA LEU A 206 -3.77 -26.58 35.52
C LEU A 206 -4.07 -27.70 36.51
N THR A 207 -4.65 -28.83 36.06
CA THR A 207 -4.89 -30.00 36.92
C THR A 207 -3.60 -30.59 37.45
N ARG A 208 -2.54 -30.61 36.64
CA ARG A 208 -1.21 -31.07 37.07
C ARG A 208 -0.62 -30.14 38.14
N TYR A 209 -0.83 -28.83 38.04
CA TYR A 209 -0.44 -27.89 39.09
C TYR A 209 -1.24 -28.09 40.39
N GLU A 210 -2.54 -28.37 40.30
CA GLU A 210 -3.40 -28.64 41.48
C GLU A 210 -3.06 -29.98 42.16
N GLU A 211 -2.71 -31.02 41.40
CA GLU A 211 -2.29 -32.32 41.93
C GLU A 211 -0.90 -32.24 42.58
N LEU A 212 0.04 -31.51 41.97
CA LEU A 212 1.35 -31.24 42.56
C LEU A 212 1.23 -30.46 43.87
N ASP A 213 0.26 -29.56 44.04
CA ASP A 213 0.03 -28.80 45.27
C ASP A 213 -0.36 -29.70 46.47
N LYS A 214 -0.91 -30.90 46.20
CA LYS A 214 -1.29 -31.88 47.24
C LYS A 214 -0.16 -32.84 47.64
N GLU A 215 0.80 -33.13 46.77
CA GLU A 215 1.89 -34.09 47.05
C GLU A 215 3.27 -33.43 47.30
N SER A 216 3.49 -32.14 46.98
CA SER A 216 4.85 -31.60 46.83
C SER A 216 5.21 -30.36 47.68
N GLN A 217 4.66 -30.20 48.89
CA GLN A 217 5.08 -29.14 49.82
C GLN A 217 6.58 -29.20 50.24
N ALA A 218 7.29 -30.32 50.03
CA ALA A 218 8.71 -30.45 50.42
C ALA A 218 9.72 -30.33 49.25
N GLN A 219 9.33 -30.65 48.01
CA GLN A 219 10.25 -30.71 46.85
C GLN A 219 10.06 -29.55 45.85
N MET A 220 8.90 -28.88 45.87
CA MET A 220 8.62 -27.73 44.99
C MET A 220 9.12 -26.36 45.49
N ASN A 221 9.86 -26.30 46.60
CA ASN A 221 10.50 -25.04 47.00
C ASN A 221 11.67 -24.63 46.09
N GLU A 222 12.21 -25.52 45.25
CA GLU A 222 13.41 -25.24 44.45
C GLU A 222 13.10 -24.84 42.98
N GLU A 223 12.05 -25.41 42.36
CA GLU A 223 11.64 -25.06 40.98
C GLU A 223 10.51 -24.02 40.91
N LEU A 224 9.51 -24.10 41.79
CA LEU A 224 8.47 -23.05 41.91
C LEU A 224 9.08 -21.72 42.39
N SER A 225 10.25 -21.79 43.02
CA SER A 225 11.08 -20.67 43.44
C SER A 225 11.50 -19.77 42.27
N ARG A 226 11.78 -20.26 41.05
CA ARG A 226 12.31 -19.36 40.00
C ARG A 226 11.29 -18.33 39.50
N TRP A 227 10.04 -18.71 39.24
CA TRP A 227 8.99 -17.75 38.85
C TRP A 227 8.43 -16.98 40.04
N LYS A 228 8.34 -17.62 41.22
CA LYS A 228 7.98 -16.95 42.47
C LYS A 228 9.00 -15.87 42.86
N LEU A 229 10.28 -16.04 42.53
CA LEU A 229 11.31 -15.03 42.71
C LEU A 229 11.20 -13.87 41.70
N VAL A 230 10.59 -14.11 40.53
CA VAL A 230 10.36 -13.08 39.50
C VAL A 230 9.05 -12.34 39.75
N VAL A 231 8.13 -12.89 40.55
CA VAL A 231 6.80 -12.29 40.80
C VAL A 231 6.88 -10.88 41.41
N GLY A 232 7.94 -10.60 42.18
CA GLY A 232 8.25 -9.27 42.72
C GLY A 232 8.94 -8.32 41.72
N ASP A 233 9.42 -8.83 40.59
CA ASP A 233 10.11 -8.08 39.54
C ASP A 233 9.22 -7.81 38.30
N VAL A 234 8.16 -8.60 38.07
CA VAL A 234 7.25 -8.45 36.90
C VAL A 234 6.60 -7.07 36.84
N PHE A 235 6.14 -6.56 37.97
CA PHE A 235 5.41 -5.29 38.05
C PHE A 235 6.31 -4.08 38.33
N ARG A 236 7.64 -4.26 38.25
CA ARG A 236 8.60 -3.17 38.45
C ARG A 236 8.51 -2.17 37.31
N GLU A 237 8.71 -0.89 37.61
CA GLU A 237 8.81 0.14 36.58
C GLU A 237 9.99 -0.18 35.64
N PRO A 238 9.76 -0.26 34.32
CA PRO A 238 10.83 -0.53 33.36
C PRO A 238 11.75 0.69 33.21
N ASN A 239 13.03 0.47 32.90
CA ASN A 239 14.04 1.52 32.75
C ASN A 239 13.60 2.67 31.83
N ASN A 240 12.89 2.35 30.74
CA ASN A 240 12.37 3.32 29.77
C ASN A 240 10.84 3.43 29.82
N SER A 241 10.28 3.63 31.02
CA SER A 241 8.84 3.69 31.23
C SER A 241 8.13 4.77 30.40
N LYS A 242 8.76 5.93 30.17
CA LYS A 242 8.17 7.02 29.36
C LYS A 242 7.93 6.58 27.91
N LEU A 243 8.94 6.02 27.26
CA LEU A 243 8.87 5.58 25.87
C LEU A 243 7.87 4.44 25.66
N LEU A 244 7.83 3.47 26.59
CA LEU A 244 6.87 2.36 26.54
C LEU A 244 5.42 2.86 26.49
N ARG A 245 5.08 3.82 27.36
CA ARG A 245 3.72 4.37 27.45
C ARG A 245 3.36 5.22 26.22
N VAL A 246 4.35 5.92 25.62
CA VAL A 246 4.17 6.65 24.35
C VAL A 246 3.82 5.66 23.24
N MET A 247 4.63 4.60 23.10
CA MET A 247 4.40 3.56 22.09
C MET A 247 3.04 2.87 22.23
N ILE A 248 2.60 2.59 23.46
CA ILE A 248 1.30 1.96 23.71
C ILE A 248 0.15 2.92 23.39
N GLY A 249 0.25 4.19 23.78
CA GLY A 249 -0.76 5.21 23.45
C GLY A 249 -0.94 5.34 21.93
N ASP A 250 0.16 5.53 21.21
CA ASP A 250 0.12 5.68 19.75
C ASP A 250 -0.26 4.37 19.03
N GLY A 251 0.11 3.22 19.59
CA GLY A 251 -0.32 1.90 19.12
C GLY A 251 -1.84 1.74 19.18
N VAL A 252 -2.48 2.14 20.29
CA VAL A 252 -3.94 2.12 20.43
C VAL A 252 -4.61 3.05 19.41
N GLN A 253 -4.02 4.22 19.15
CA GLN A 253 -4.52 5.17 18.16
C GLN A 253 -4.47 4.61 16.74
N ILE A 254 -3.33 4.05 16.34
CA ILE A 254 -3.10 3.51 14.99
C ILE A 254 -3.97 2.27 14.76
N LEU A 255 -4.03 1.36 15.74
CA LEU A 255 -4.84 0.15 15.65
C LEU A 255 -6.33 0.51 15.57
N GLY A 256 -6.80 1.43 16.41
CA GLY A 256 -8.17 1.90 16.38
C GLY A 256 -8.52 2.60 15.06
N MET A 257 -7.64 3.45 14.54
CA MET A 257 -7.80 4.06 13.21
C MET A 257 -7.89 2.99 12.12
N ALA A 258 -7.00 2.00 12.12
CA ALA A 258 -7.00 0.95 11.11
C ALA A 258 -8.30 0.14 11.13
N LEU A 259 -8.77 -0.24 12.33
CA LEU A 259 -10.01 -1.01 12.49
C LEU A 259 -11.24 -0.20 12.08
N VAL A 260 -11.35 1.06 12.51
CA VAL A 260 -12.47 1.93 12.14
C VAL A 260 -12.46 2.22 10.64
N THR A 261 -11.29 2.49 10.06
CA THR A 261 -11.16 2.71 8.61
C THR A 261 -11.56 1.47 7.82
N LEU A 262 -11.17 0.27 8.27
CA LEU A 262 -11.56 -0.99 7.65
C LEU A 262 -13.08 -1.17 7.63
N VAL A 263 -13.75 -0.86 8.74
CA VAL A 263 -15.22 -0.94 8.84
C VAL A 263 -15.88 0.04 7.85
N PHE A 264 -15.48 1.31 7.85
CA PHE A 264 -16.03 2.30 6.91
C PHE A 264 -15.71 1.99 5.45
N ALA A 265 -14.56 1.39 5.16
CA ALA A 265 -14.21 0.91 3.84
C ALA A 265 -15.08 -0.28 3.41
N SER A 266 -15.31 -1.25 4.31
CA SER A 266 -16.15 -2.43 4.03
C SER A 266 -17.62 -2.09 3.82
N LEU A 267 -18.13 -1.05 4.48
CA LEU A 267 -19.50 -0.54 4.29
C LEU A 267 -19.64 0.31 3.01
N GLY A 268 -18.54 0.54 2.29
CA GLY A 268 -18.52 1.32 1.04
C GLY A 268 -18.55 2.84 1.21
N PHE A 269 -18.51 3.35 2.45
CA PHE A 269 -18.46 4.81 2.71
C PHE A 269 -17.12 5.43 2.31
N MET A 270 -16.02 4.66 2.41
CA MET A 270 -14.68 5.08 2.01
C MET A 270 -14.14 4.11 0.97
N SER A 271 -14.48 4.33 -0.31
CA SER A 271 -13.96 3.50 -1.39
C SER A 271 -12.45 3.73 -1.58
N PRO A 272 -11.63 2.67 -1.73
CA PRO A 272 -10.21 2.79 -2.10
C PRO A 272 -9.99 3.55 -3.42
N ALA A 273 -11.04 3.64 -4.24
CA ALA A 273 -11.02 4.28 -5.54
C ALA A 273 -11.00 5.82 -5.44
N SER A 274 -11.54 6.42 -4.37
CA SER A 274 -11.46 7.86 -4.14
C SER A 274 -10.24 8.20 -3.28
N ARG A 275 -9.05 8.22 -3.91
CA ARG A 275 -7.75 8.48 -3.24
C ARG A 275 -7.79 9.61 -2.20
N GLY A 276 -8.51 10.70 -2.49
CA GLY A 276 -8.65 11.84 -1.57
C GLY A 276 -9.55 11.58 -0.36
N MET A 277 -10.65 10.85 -0.51
CA MET A 277 -11.61 10.60 0.57
C MET A 277 -11.04 9.63 1.61
N LEU A 278 -10.36 8.58 1.17
CA LEU A 278 -9.72 7.62 2.06
C LEU A 278 -8.59 8.27 2.86
N LEU A 279 -7.70 9.03 2.21
CA LEU A 279 -6.61 9.73 2.90
C LEU A 279 -7.15 10.78 3.89
N THR A 280 -8.13 11.60 3.47
CA THR A 280 -8.72 12.61 4.34
C THR A 280 -9.47 11.96 5.51
N GLY A 281 -10.18 10.86 5.26
CA GLY A 281 -10.88 10.07 6.27
C GLY A 281 -9.91 9.47 7.29
N MET A 282 -8.80 8.89 6.84
CA MET A 282 -7.74 8.39 7.73
C MET A 282 -7.15 9.50 8.60
N ILE A 283 -6.89 10.69 8.05
CA ILE A 283 -6.40 11.84 8.83
C ILE A 283 -7.43 12.25 9.89
N ILE A 284 -8.71 12.39 9.52
CA ILE A 284 -9.77 12.77 10.48
C ILE A 284 -9.92 11.71 11.57
N LEU A 285 -9.97 10.43 11.21
CA LEU A 285 -10.04 9.33 12.17
C LEU A 285 -8.82 9.32 13.08
N TYR A 286 -7.62 9.50 12.54
CA TYR A 286 -6.40 9.61 13.34
C TYR A 286 -6.51 10.72 14.39
N LEU A 287 -7.00 11.91 14.02
CA LEU A 287 -7.17 13.03 14.94
C LEU A 287 -8.17 12.72 16.04
N LEU A 288 -9.33 12.14 15.69
CA LEU A 288 -10.39 11.78 16.64
C LEU A 288 -9.94 10.68 17.60
N LEU A 289 -9.25 9.66 17.09
CA LEU A 289 -8.74 8.54 17.89
C LEU A 289 -7.53 8.92 18.76
N GLY A 290 -6.94 10.11 18.59
CA GLY A 290 -5.97 10.68 19.55
C GLY A 290 -6.54 10.78 20.97
N ALA A 291 -7.86 10.91 21.09
CA ALA A 291 -8.59 10.73 22.36
C ALA A 291 -8.24 9.42 23.08
N GLY A 292 -8.23 8.30 22.35
CA GLY A 292 -7.92 6.98 22.90
C GLY A 292 -6.45 6.85 23.30
N ALA A 293 -5.55 7.44 22.51
CA ALA A 293 -4.11 7.48 22.77
C ALA A 293 -3.80 8.11 24.13
N GLY A 294 -4.36 9.31 24.36
CA GLY A 294 -4.18 10.07 25.60
C GLY A 294 -4.73 9.34 26.82
N TYR A 295 -5.92 8.73 26.69
CA TYR A 295 -6.51 7.95 27.79
C TYR A 295 -5.66 6.71 28.12
N ALA A 296 -5.33 5.87 27.13
CA ALA A 296 -4.60 4.63 27.34
C ALA A 296 -3.18 4.88 27.88
N GLY A 297 -2.47 5.87 27.35
CA GLY A 297 -1.12 6.21 27.80
C GLY A 297 -1.08 6.75 29.23
N VAL A 298 -2.03 7.61 29.62
CA VAL A 298 -2.12 8.13 30.99
C VAL A 298 -2.67 7.08 31.97
N TYR A 299 -3.60 6.24 31.53
CA TYR A 299 -4.10 5.13 32.35
C TYR A 299 -2.95 4.16 32.70
N LEU A 300 -2.14 3.78 31.71
CA LEU A 300 -0.96 2.96 31.92
C LEU A 300 0.10 3.68 32.77
N TRP A 301 0.25 5.01 32.62
CA TRP A 301 1.08 5.81 33.52
C TRP A 301 0.64 5.65 34.98
N ARG A 302 -0.66 5.77 35.27
CA ARG A 302 -1.17 5.60 36.64
C ARG A 302 -0.91 4.20 37.18
N ILE A 303 -1.10 3.17 36.36
CA ILE A 303 -0.87 1.78 36.76
C ILE A 303 0.60 1.55 37.16
N ILE A 304 1.55 2.01 36.34
CA ILE A 304 2.98 1.75 36.56
C ILE A 304 3.57 2.64 37.66
N LYS A 305 3.25 3.93 37.67
CA LYS A 305 3.86 4.93 38.56
C LYS A 305 3.09 5.13 39.86
N GLY A 306 1.81 4.79 39.92
CA GLY A 306 0.92 5.07 41.06
C GLY A 306 0.58 6.55 41.27
N THR A 307 1.33 7.48 40.68
CA THR A 307 1.17 8.93 40.81
C THR A 307 0.51 9.56 39.59
N SER A 308 -0.35 10.55 39.79
CA SER A 308 -0.93 11.38 38.71
C SER A 308 -0.02 12.52 38.26
N GLU A 309 1.11 12.74 38.95
CA GLU A 309 2.07 13.80 38.63
C GLU A 309 2.72 13.57 37.25
N GLY A 310 2.85 14.64 36.46
CA GLY A 310 3.49 14.59 35.14
C GLY A 310 2.59 14.16 33.98
N TRP A 311 1.28 13.94 34.19
CA TRP A 311 0.34 13.52 33.12
C TRP A 311 0.35 14.45 31.89
N ARG A 312 0.53 15.76 32.09
CA ARG A 312 0.59 16.75 30.99
C ARG A 312 1.80 16.51 30.09
N SER A 313 2.98 16.34 30.68
CA SER A 313 4.22 16.06 29.94
C SER A 313 4.13 14.74 29.18
N MET A 314 3.44 13.75 29.76
CA MET A 314 3.17 12.48 29.10
C MET A 314 2.27 12.64 27.87
N CYS A 315 1.13 13.33 28.00
CA CYS A 315 0.23 13.60 26.87
C CYS A 315 0.92 14.37 25.74
N TRP A 316 1.75 15.36 26.07
CA TRP A 316 2.57 16.07 25.08
C TRP A 316 3.52 15.12 24.34
N SER A 317 4.13 14.18 25.06
CA SER A 317 5.03 13.19 24.44
C SER A 317 4.27 12.23 23.51
N ILE A 318 3.08 11.76 23.91
CA ILE A 318 2.22 10.91 23.07
C ILE A 318 1.80 11.66 21.80
N ALA A 319 1.27 12.88 21.96
CA ALA A 319 0.76 13.64 20.83
C ALA A 319 1.86 14.10 19.86
N CYS A 320 3.10 14.27 20.32
CA CYS A 320 4.17 14.84 19.51
C CYS A 320 5.22 13.88 18.99
N PHE A 321 5.45 12.72 19.62
CA PHE A 321 6.61 11.88 19.30
C PHE A 321 6.52 11.27 17.90
N PHE A 322 5.53 10.41 17.62
CA PHE A 322 5.41 9.80 16.29
C PHE A 322 4.99 10.79 15.20
N PRO A 323 3.98 11.66 15.39
CA PRO A 323 3.63 12.67 14.39
C PRO A 323 4.80 13.60 14.06
N GLY A 324 5.61 13.98 15.06
CA GLY A 324 6.79 14.80 14.86
C GLY A 324 7.86 14.11 14.02
N VAL A 325 8.14 12.83 14.28
CA VAL A 325 9.08 12.04 13.46
C VAL A 325 8.61 11.96 12.00
N VAL A 326 7.32 11.66 11.78
CA VAL A 326 6.73 11.60 10.43
C VAL A 326 6.79 12.96 9.74
N PHE A 327 6.53 14.05 10.48
CA PHE A 327 6.58 15.41 9.94
C PHE A 327 8.01 15.82 9.53
N VAL A 328 9.03 15.45 10.31
CA VAL A 328 10.44 15.67 9.95
C VAL A 328 10.81 14.90 8.67
N ILE A 329 10.40 13.63 8.56
CA ILE A 329 10.61 12.82 7.35
C ILE A 329 9.90 13.46 6.15
N LEU A 330 8.67 13.92 6.32
CA LEU A 330 7.89 14.58 5.26
C LEU A 330 8.58 15.85 4.76
N ILE A 331 9.10 16.67 5.66
CA ILE A 331 9.86 17.88 5.30
C ILE A 331 11.13 17.50 4.54
N ALA A 332 11.90 16.53 5.03
CA ALA A 332 13.15 16.09 4.39
C ALA A 332 12.90 15.56 2.97
N LEU A 333 11.88 14.71 2.78
CA LEU A 333 11.51 14.20 1.46
C LEU A 333 11.00 15.31 0.53
N ASN A 334 10.27 16.29 1.06
CA ASN A 334 9.77 17.39 0.24
C ASN A 334 10.87 18.38 -0.18
N PHE A 335 11.92 18.56 0.64
CA PHE A 335 13.11 19.31 0.20
C PHE A 335 13.78 18.67 -1.02
N ILE A 336 13.85 17.33 -1.07
CA ILE A 336 14.38 16.59 -2.23
C ILE A 336 13.47 16.79 -3.46
N LEU A 337 12.16 16.71 -3.29
CA LEU A 337 11.19 16.93 -4.36
C LEU A 337 11.27 18.36 -4.93
N TRP A 338 11.47 19.34 -4.04
CA TRP A 338 11.61 20.73 -4.44
C TRP A 338 12.92 20.97 -5.22
N GLY A 339 14.03 20.37 -4.78
CA GLY A 339 15.30 20.43 -5.51
C GLY A 339 15.24 19.84 -6.92
N ASN A 340 14.35 18.86 -7.14
CA ASN A 340 14.13 18.24 -8.45
C ASN A 340 13.05 18.93 -9.31
N ASN A 341 12.54 20.10 -8.89
CA ASN A 341 11.42 20.79 -9.55
C ASN A 341 10.22 19.86 -9.85
N SER A 342 9.94 18.91 -8.95
CA SER A 342 8.86 17.95 -9.13
C SER A 342 7.50 18.61 -8.93
N SER A 343 6.55 18.32 -9.82
CA SER A 343 5.14 18.70 -9.67
C SER A 343 4.45 18.03 -8.48
N GLY A 344 5.09 17.02 -7.87
CA GLY A 344 4.63 16.37 -6.63
C GLY A 344 5.08 17.07 -5.35
N ALA A 345 5.80 18.20 -5.43
CA ALA A 345 6.20 18.95 -4.25
C ALA A 345 4.99 19.55 -3.52
N ILE A 346 4.92 19.31 -2.22
CA ILE A 346 3.82 19.80 -1.37
C ILE A 346 4.01 21.31 -1.14
N PRO A 347 3.02 22.16 -1.47
CA PRO A 347 3.09 23.59 -1.20
C PRO A 347 3.17 23.89 0.30
N ILE A 348 3.90 24.94 0.66
CA ILE A 348 4.11 25.39 2.03
C ILE A 348 2.78 25.61 2.80
N SER A 349 1.72 26.04 2.11
CA SER A 349 0.37 26.20 2.69
C SER A 349 -0.17 24.91 3.33
N LEU A 350 0.07 23.75 2.72
CA LEU A 350 -0.39 22.47 3.27
C LEU A 350 0.34 22.10 4.57
N TYR A 351 1.61 22.50 4.73
CA TYR A 351 2.32 22.31 6.00
C TYR A 351 1.68 23.12 7.13
N PHE A 352 1.31 24.37 6.87
CA PHE A 352 0.61 25.19 7.87
C PHE A 352 -0.75 24.60 8.24
N MET A 353 -1.51 24.09 7.27
CA MET A 353 -2.78 23.42 7.55
C MET A 353 -2.60 22.16 8.41
N LEU A 354 -1.63 21.30 8.07
CA LEU A 354 -1.33 20.08 8.83
C LEU A 354 -0.85 20.39 10.25
N LEU A 355 0.03 21.38 10.42
CA LEU A 355 0.49 21.84 11.73
C LEU A 355 -0.68 22.39 12.56
N SER A 356 -1.52 23.25 11.99
CA SER A 356 -2.69 23.80 12.66
C SER A 356 -3.63 22.69 13.12
N LEU A 357 -3.91 21.71 12.26
CA LEU A 357 -4.79 20.59 12.57
C LEU A 357 -4.22 19.70 13.70
N TRP A 358 -2.90 19.48 13.70
CA TRP A 358 -2.20 18.72 14.72
C TRP A 358 -2.20 19.43 16.08
N PHE A 359 -1.79 20.71 16.15
CA PHE A 359 -1.69 21.44 17.41
C PHE A 359 -3.01 22.00 17.93
N CYS A 360 -3.97 22.36 17.07
CA CYS A 360 -5.25 22.93 17.48
C CYS A 360 -6.32 21.87 17.76
N ILE A 361 -6.22 20.67 17.17
CA ILE A 361 -7.22 19.61 17.37
C ILE A 361 -6.63 18.41 18.11
N SER A 362 -5.57 17.79 17.56
CA SER A 362 -5.04 16.54 18.12
C SER A 362 -4.46 16.68 19.53
N VAL A 363 -3.61 17.70 19.74
CA VAL A 363 -2.96 17.95 21.04
C VAL A 363 -3.99 18.27 22.14
N PRO A 364 -4.97 19.17 21.95
CA PRO A 364 -6.01 19.39 22.96
C PRO A 364 -6.87 18.16 23.22
N LEU A 365 -7.23 17.39 22.18
CA LEU A 365 -8.08 16.20 22.34
C LEU A 365 -7.37 15.10 23.15
N THR A 366 -6.09 14.86 22.87
CA THR A 366 -5.24 13.93 23.64
C THR A 366 -5.06 14.37 25.09
N LEU A 367 -4.89 15.67 25.35
CA LEU A 367 -4.80 16.24 26.70
C LEU A 367 -6.11 16.11 27.49
N ILE A 368 -7.26 16.44 26.88
CA ILE A 368 -8.58 16.35 27.53
C ILE A 368 -8.88 14.90 27.94
N ARG A 369 -8.61 13.94 27.06
CA ARG A 369 -8.83 12.52 27.39
C ARG A 369 -7.76 11.95 28.32
N GLY A 370 -6.52 12.41 28.22
CA GLY A 370 -5.49 12.12 29.20
C GLY A 370 -5.88 12.56 30.60
N TYR A 371 -6.50 13.73 30.75
CA TYR A 371 -7.06 14.18 32.02
C TYR A 371 -8.13 13.24 32.56
N LEU A 372 -9.03 12.71 31.72
CA LEU A 372 -9.99 11.69 32.15
C LEU A 372 -9.29 10.38 32.57
N GLY A 373 -8.19 10.01 31.91
CA GLY A 373 -7.33 8.90 32.31
C GLY A 373 -6.72 9.11 33.71
N THR A 374 -6.48 10.36 34.14
CA THR A 374 -6.02 10.64 35.51
C THR A 374 -7.08 10.38 36.58
N ARG A 375 -8.36 10.31 36.22
CA ARG A 375 -9.49 10.08 37.13
C ARG A 375 -9.93 8.61 37.16
N ALA A 376 -9.57 7.82 36.15
CA ALA A 376 -9.90 6.40 36.08
C ALA A 376 -9.21 5.62 37.21
N GLU A 377 -9.94 4.73 37.87
CA GLU A 377 -9.41 3.90 38.96
C GLU A 377 -8.29 2.99 38.44
N PRO A 378 -7.05 3.10 38.97
CA PRO A 378 -5.94 2.31 38.48
C PRO A 378 -6.05 0.87 38.98
N LEU A 379 -5.76 -0.08 38.11
CA LEU A 379 -5.62 -1.48 38.48
C LEU A 379 -4.54 -1.63 39.56
N THR A 380 -4.88 -2.23 40.70
CA THR A 380 -3.91 -2.53 41.75
C THR A 380 -3.14 -3.81 41.41
N TYR A 381 -1.82 -3.78 41.58
CA TYR A 381 -1.02 -4.98 41.36
C TYR A 381 -1.25 -5.99 42.49
N PRO A 382 -1.38 -7.29 42.17
CA PRO A 382 -1.66 -8.33 43.16
C PRO A 382 -0.48 -8.61 44.11
N VAL A 383 0.71 -8.09 43.80
CA VAL A 383 1.96 -8.37 44.53
C VAL A 383 2.76 -7.08 44.72
N ARG A 384 3.41 -6.94 45.89
CA ARG A 384 4.36 -5.86 46.18
C ARG A 384 5.69 -6.11 45.45
N THR A 385 6.21 -5.08 44.79
CA THR A 385 7.46 -5.17 44.02
C THR A 385 8.71 -5.10 44.88
N ASN A 386 9.79 -5.77 44.45
CA ASN A 386 11.12 -5.69 45.07
C ASN A 386 11.85 -4.42 44.62
N GLN A 387 12.56 -3.76 45.56
CA GLN A 387 13.31 -2.52 45.27
C GLN A 387 14.60 -2.78 44.47
N ILE A 388 15.26 -3.91 44.69
CA ILE A 388 16.51 -4.28 44.02
C ILE A 388 16.18 -5.24 42.88
N ALA A 389 16.66 -4.92 41.67
CA ALA A 389 16.44 -5.78 40.52
C ALA A 389 17.35 -6.98 40.66
N ARG A 390 16.82 -8.18 40.48
CA ARG A 390 17.66 -9.37 40.47
C ARG A 390 18.58 -9.34 39.26
N GLU A 391 19.83 -9.77 39.44
CA GLU A 391 20.74 -9.97 38.32
C GLU A 391 20.19 -11.10 37.44
N ILE A 392 19.82 -10.75 36.20
CA ILE A 392 19.42 -11.70 35.18
C ILE A 392 20.69 -12.02 34.39
N PRO A 393 21.04 -13.30 34.18
CA PRO A 393 22.20 -13.66 33.38
C PRO A 393 22.09 -13.04 31.98
N GLU A 394 23.21 -12.56 31.45
CA GLU A 394 23.25 -11.92 30.13
C GLU A 394 22.70 -12.85 29.05
N ARG A 395 21.82 -12.31 28.19
CA ARG A 395 21.26 -13.09 27.08
C ARG A 395 22.34 -13.41 26.06
N LYS A 396 22.44 -14.68 25.71
CA LYS A 396 23.35 -15.19 24.66
C LYS A 396 23.02 -14.68 23.25
N TYR A 397 21.77 -14.26 23.02
CA TYR A 397 21.30 -13.71 21.75
C TYR A 397 20.45 -12.45 21.97
N PRO A 398 20.56 -11.44 21.09
CA PRO A 398 19.78 -10.22 21.24
C PRO A 398 18.32 -10.45 20.80
N SER A 399 17.37 -9.85 21.52
CA SER A 399 15.93 -10.06 21.33
C SER A 399 15.38 -9.64 19.96
N TRP A 400 16.06 -8.72 19.27
CA TRP A 400 15.67 -8.28 17.93
C TRP A 400 15.86 -9.37 16.86
N LEU A 401 16.74 -10.34 17.09
CA LEU A 401 16.99 -11.44 16.17
C LEU A 401 15.80 -12.41 16.09
N LEU A 402 15.06 -12.57 17.20
CA LEU A 402 13.82 -13.36 17.26
C LEU A 402 12.66 -12.67 16.52
N VAL A 403 12.56 -11.35 16.67
CA VAL A 403 11.54 -10.53 15.98
C VAL A 403 11.79 -10.49 14.46
N LEU A 404 13.05 -10.40 14.03
CA LEU A 404 13.40 -10.54 12.61
C LEU A 404 13.17 -11.95 12.08
N GLY A 405 13.39 -12.98 12.90
CA GLY A 405 13.12 -14.37 12.52
C GLY A 405 11.65 -14.60 12.13
N GLU A 406 10.70 -13.97 12.83
CA GLU A 406 9.27 -14.03 12.46
C GLU A 406 8.94 -13.16 11.24
N TYR A 407 9.55 -11.97 11.12
CA TYR A 407 9.33 -11.08 9.98
C TYR A 407 9.87 -11.66 8.66
N ILE A 408 11.07 -12.24 8.70
CA ILE A 408 11.74 -12.89 7.56
C ILE A 408 11.03 -14.19 7.18
N ASN A 409 10.56 -14.99 8.14
CA ASN A 409 9.75 -16.18 7.84
C ASN A 409 8.37 -15.83 7.26
N GLY A 410 7.79 -14.69 7.66
CA GLY A 410 6.55 -14.17 7.08
C GLY A 410 6.69 -13.74 5.61
N GLU A 411 7.80 -13.11 5.23
CA GLU A 411 8.08 -12.73 3.83
C GLU A 411 8.55 -13.91 2.96
N LEU A 412 9.42 -14.80 3.46
CA LEU A 412 9.86 -15.97 2.67
C LEU A 412 8.73 -16.97 2.39
N GLY A 413 7.73 -17.08 3.29
CA GLY A 413 6.54 -17.88 3.04
C GLY A 413 5.66 -17.37 1.88
N PHE A 414 5.76 -16.08 1.54
CA PHE A 414 5.03 -15.46 0.45
C PHE A 414 5.77 -15.52 -0.90
N ILE A 415 7.10 -15.50 -0.89
CA ILE A 415 7.92 -15.53 -2.12
C ILE A 415 8.02 -16.95 -2.70
N ASN A 416 7.99 -18.00 -1.86
CA ASN A 416 8.21 -19.37 -2.33
C ASN A 416 6.98 -20.06 -3.00
N LYS A 417 5.87 -19.34 -3.21
CA LYS A 417 4.65 -19.89 -3.85
C LYS A 417 4.33 -19.35 -5.24
N LYS A 418 5.13 -18.44 -5.79
CA LYS A 418 4.96 -17.94 -7.17
C LYS A 418 6.29 -17.88 -7.92
N GLY A 419 6.62 -18.97 -8.59
CA GLY A 419 7.64 -19.01 -9.63
C GLY A 419 8.83 -19.89 -9.30
N LEU A 420 8.77 -21.15 -9.72
CA LEU A 420 9.58 -21.69 -10.82
C LEU A 420 9.24 -23.17 -11.00
N GLY A 421 8.92 -23.54 -12.24
CA GLY A 421 8.82 -24.94 -12.64
C GLY A 421 10.18 -25.63 -12.66
N HIS A 422 10.13 -26.94 -12.47
CA HIS A 422 11.13 -27.95 -12.85
C HIS A 422 12.59 -27.51 -13.06
N GLY A 423 13.46 -27.94 -12.14
CA GLY A 423 14.90 -27.98 -12.35
C GLY A 423 15.64 -28.38 -11.09
N CYS A 424 16.03 -29.65 -11.00
CA CYS A 424 16.87 -30.20 -9.93
C CYS A 424 18.19 -29.45 -9.80
N VAL A 425 18.47 -28.83 -8.65
CA VAL A 425 19.83 -28.64 -8.11
C VAL A 425 19.73 -28.74 -6.59
N GLY A 426 20.48 -29.68 -6.00
CA GLY A 426 20.47 -29.97 -4.58
C GLY A 426 21.01 -28.82 -3.71
N PRO A 427 20.70 -28.81 -2.40
CA PRO A 427 21.10 -27.76 -1.49
C PRO A 427 22.61 -27.76 -1.27
N VAL A 428 23.23 -26.61 -1.48
CA VAL A 428 24.63 -26.32 -1.14
C VAL A 428 24.71 -26.04 0.36
N ASP A 429 25.43 -26.91 1.07
CA ASP A 429 25.72 -26.83 2.50
C ASP A 429 26.48 -25.56 2.86
N TRP A 430 25.82 -24.62 3.54
CA TRP A 430 26.47 -23.57 4.33
C TRP A 430 26.33 -23.93 5.81
N LEU A 431 27.26 -24.73 6.32
CA LEU A 431 27.65 -24.78 7.74
C LEU A 431 28.85 -25.75 7.85
N GLY A 432 30.04 -25.17 7.87
CA GLY A 432 31.28 -25.90 8.14
C GLY A 432 31.31 -26.44 9.57
N PHE A 433 30.86 -27.68 9.74
CA PHE A 433 31.15 -28.50 10.91
C PHE A 433 31.90 -29.76 10.45
N LYS A 434 33.20 -29.82 10.72
CA LYS A 434 34.02 -31.04 10.59
C LYS A 434 33.46 -32.10 11.55
N ARG A 435 32.88 -33.18 11.01
CA ARG A 435 32.65 -34.42 11.74
C ARG A 435 34.00 -35.12 12.01
N PRO A 436 34.27 -35.62 13.22
CA PRO A 436 35.39 -36.51 13.46
C PRO A 436 35.11 -37.88 12.82
N ARG A 437 36.12 -38.40 12.11
CA ARG A 437 36.17 -39.73 11.51
C ARG A 437 36.46 -40.74 12.62
N TRP A 438 35.54 -41.68 12.82
CA TRP A 438 35.81 -42.88 13.60
C TRP A 438 36.32 -43.94 12.62
N ASP A 439 37.64 -44.11 12.58
CA ASP A 439 38.27 -45.29 12.00
C ASP A 439 38.35 -46.32 13.12
N GLY A 440 37.57 -47.40 13.00
CA GLY A 440 37.72 -48.57 13.84
C GLY A 440 38.57 -49.59 13.12
N GLU A 441 39.71 -49.96 13.70
CA GLU A 441 40.37 -51.24 13.49
C GLU A 441 41.33 -51.54 14.65
N MET A 442 41.15 -52.76 15.20
CA MET A 442 41.85 -53.48 16.29
C MET A 442 41.50 -53.15 17.74
#